data_AF-A0A956VXA8-F1
#
_entry.id   AF-A0A956VXA8-F1
#
_cell.length_a   1.000
_cell.length_b   1.000
_cell.length_c   1.000
_cell.angle_alpha   90.00
_cell.angle_beta   90.00
_cell.angle_gamma   90.00
#
_symmetry.space_group_name_H-M   'P 1'
#
loop_
_entity.id
_entity.type
_entity.pdbx_description
1 polymer ?
#
loop_
_entity_poly.entity_id
_entity_poly.type
_entity_poly.pdbx_seq_one_letter_code
_entity_poly.pdbx_strand_id
1 'polypeptide(L)'
;MSNRFAIVIALLGAMPGVYLRLTHTEIGTIPDTVLFGLSIVSSAFLLSWAAEASEVEIAQGLAVAFIALIAVLPEYAVDMTFAWKAAQDPEFAPYAVANMTGGNRLLIGGAWPAIFLVFWWRSRQKVLHLERAHAVEIAALAAATLFSLTLPLKDSITLIDTAILAALFILYVWVIARAPSEEP
;
A
#
# COMPACT_ATOMS: atom_id res chain seq x y z
N MET A 1 21.49 -17.07 -2.33
CA MET A 1 21.92 -15.66 -2.11
C MET A 1 21.90 -15.42 -0.61
N SER A 2 22.99 -14.96 0.02
CA SER A 2 22.97 -14.71 1.47
C SER A 2 22.08 -13.52 1.79
N ASN A 3 21.25 -13.58 2.84
CA ASN A 3 20.33 -12.49 3.25
C ASN A 3 21.05 -11.12 3.34
N ARG A 4 22.32 -11.10 3.73
CA ARG A 4 23.15 -9.88 3.80
C ARG A 4 23.34 -9.21 2.44
N PHE A 5 23.45 -10.00 1.38
CA PHE A 5 23.66 -9.50 0.03
C PHE A 5 22.41 -8.77 -0.51
N ALA A 6 21.22 -9.31 -0.23
CA ALA A 6 19.96 -8.67 -0.61
C ALA A 6 19.78 -7.32 0.09
N ILE A 7 20.09 -7.25 1.39
CA ILE A 7 20.05 -6.01 2.17
C ILE A 7 21.02 -4.97 1.59
N VAL A 8 22.26 -5.35 1.27
CA VAL A 8 23.24 -4.43 0.67
C VAL A 8 22.74 -3.89 -0.68
N ILE A 9 22.15 -4.73 -1.53
CA ILE A 9 21.59 -4.28 -2.80
C ILE A 9 20.45 -3.26 -2.57
N ALA A 10 19.52 -3.55 -1.67
CA ALA A 10 18.42 -2.65 -1.39
C ALA A 10 18.90 -1.31 -0.79
N LEU A 11 19.91 -1.35 0.09
CA LEU A 11 20.56 -0.12 0.59
C LEU A 11 21.18 0.68 -0.54
N LEU A 12 21.97 0.05 -1.41
CA LEU A 12 22.57 0.72 -2.57
C LEU A 12 21.51 1.26 -3.53
N GLY A 13 20.40 0.55 -3.73
CA GLY A 13 19.27 0.99 -4.56
C GLY A 13 18.50 2.17 -3.97
N ALA A 14 18.51 2.36 -2.64
CA ALA A 14 17.88 3.48 -1.96
C ALA A 14 18.72 4.78 -2.03
N MET A 15 20.04 4.68 -2.20
CA MET A 15 20.95 5.83 -2.14
C MET A 15 20.82 6.86 -3.28
N PRO A 16 20.55 6.51 -4.55
CA PRO A 16 20.56 7.48 -5.65
C PRO A 16 19.57 8.64 -5.45
N GLY A 17 18.32 8.36 -5.07
CA GLY A 17 17.32 9.40 -4.82
C GLY A 17 17.66 10.25 -3.59
N VAL A 18 18.22 9.64 -2.54
CA VAL A 18 18.70 10.37 -1.36
C VAL A 18 19.84 11.32 -1.75
N TYR A 19 20.80 10.83 -2.54
CA TYR A 19 21.91 11.64 -3.04
C TYR A 19 21.41 12.83 -3.85
N LEU A 20 20.60 12.60 -4.89
CA LEU A 20 20.04 13.67 -5.74
C LEU A 20 19.27 14.70 -4.92
N ARG A 21 18.48 14.25 -3.93
CA ARG A 21 17.70 15.13 -3.07
C ARG A 21 18.58 16.00 -2.17
N LEU A 22 19.63 15.45 -1.58
CA LEU A 22 20.53 16.16 -0.66
C LEU A 22 21.47 17.11 -1.39
N THR A 23 21.94 16.75 -2.59
CA THR A 23 22.84 17.59 -3.38
C THR A 23 22.10 18.57 -4.28
N HIS A 24 20.76 18.54 -4.28
CA HIS A 24 19.91 19.34 -5.18
C HIS A 24 20.34 19.22 -6.65
N THR A 25 20.77 18.02 -7.05
CA THR A 25 21.24 17.75 -8.40
C THR A 25 20.08 17.29 -9.27
N GLU A 26 19.91 17.92 -10.42
CA GLU A 26 18.91 17.57 -11.43
C GLU A 26 19.64 17.06 -12.67
N ILE A 27 19.39 15.82 -13.05
CA ILE A 27 19.97 15.21 -14.26
C ILE A 27 19.00 15.35 -15.44
N GLY A 28 17.70 15.35 -15.14
CA GLY A 28 16.62 15.49 -16.10
C GLY A 28 15.41 14.64 -15.69
N THR A 29 14.23 15.01 -16.19
CA THR A 29 12.95 14.45 -15.73
C THR A 29 12.89 12.92 -15.76
N ILE A 30 13.30 12.28 -16.86
CA ILE A 30 13.22 10.81 -17.00
C ILE A 30 14.24 10.10 -16.09
N PRO A 31 15.55 10.42 -16.13
CA PRO A 31 16.53 9.83 -15.22
C PRO A 31 16.17 10.03 -13.74
N ASP A 32 15.76 11.25 -13.36
CA ASP A 32 15.43 11.55 -11.97
C ASP A 32 14.21 10.73 -11.52
N THR A 33 13.17 10.61 -12.35
CA THR A 33 12.00 9.77 -12.07
C THR A 33 12.38 8.31 -11.83
N VAL A 34 13.25 7.75 -12.68
CA VAL A 34 13.70 6.36 -12.55
C VAL A 34 14.52 6.17 -11.27
N LEU A 35 15.43 7.09 -10.94
CA LEU A 35 16.30 6.98 -9.78
C LEU A 35 15.52 7.17 -8.46
N PHE A 36 14.57 8.11 -8.41
CA PHE A 36 13.66 8.23 -7.27
C PHE A 36 12.74 7.03 -7.15
N GLY A 37 12.19 6.52 -8.25
CA GLY A 37 11.38 5.30 -8.27
C GLY A 37 12.14 4.08 -7.74
N LEU A 38 13.38 3.86 -8.19
CA LEU A 38 14.26 2.82 -7.68
C LEU A 38 14.50 2.97 -6.17
N SER A 39 14.68 4.21 -5.71
CA SER A 39 14.93 4.48 -4.29
C SER A 39 13.71 4.19 -3.42
N ILE A 40 12.52 4.54 -3.91
CA ILE A 40 11.23 4.25 -3.26
C ILE A 40 11.01 2.73 -3.18
N VAL A 41 11.17 2.01 -4.29
CA VAL A 41 10.99 0.54 -4.32
C VAL A 41 11.99 -0.16 -3.41
N SER A 42 13.26 0.25 -3.45
CA SER A 42 14.30 -0.33 -2.60
C SER A 42 14.02 -0.10 -1.11
N SER A 43 13.54 1.10 -0.78
CA SER A 43 13.12 1.45 0.59
C SER A 43 11.91 0.63 1.04
N ALA A 44 10.94 0.38 0.15
CA ALA A 44 9.78 -0.47 0.44
C ALA A 44 10.19 -1.89 0.83
N PHE A 45 11.14 -2.49 0.11
CA PHE A 45 11.70 -3.80 0.47
C PHE A 45 12.40 -3.79 1.84
N LEU A 46 13.21 -2.77 2.10
CA LEU A 46 13.87 -2.62 3.41
C LEU A 46 12.85 -2.51 4.55
N LEU A 47 11.78 -1.73 4.35
CA LEU A 47 10.70 -1.57 5.33
C LEU A 47 9.92 -2.87 5.53
N SER A 48 9.61 -3.62 4.46
CA SER A 48 8.94 -4.92 4.55
C SER A 48 9.78 -5.92 5.36
N TRP A 49 11.08 -6.03 5.07
CA TRP A 49 11.97 -6.92 5.83
C TRP A 49 12.13 -6.48 7.29
N ALA A 50 12.16 -5.18 7.55
CA ALA A 50 12.19 -4.67 8.92
C ALA A 50 10.88 -4.99 9.67
N ALA A 51 9.73 -4.89 8.99
CA ALA A 51 8.43 -5.22 9.56
C ALA A 51 8.32 -6.71 9.87
N GLU A 52 8.68 -7.59 8.92
CA GLU A 52 8.75 -9.04 9.11
C GLU A 52 9.70 -9.43 10.25
N ALA A 53 10.87 -8.79 10.34
CA ALA A 53 11.81 -9.04 11.43
C ALA A 53 11.27 -8.58 12.80
N SER A 54 10.37 -7.58 12.82
CA SER A 54 9.75 -7.05 14.03
C SER A 54 8.48 -7.81 14.44
N GLU A 55 7.93 -8.64 13.54
CA GLU A 55 6.69 -9.40 13.77
C GLU A 55 6.80 -10.31 15.00
N VAL A 56 7.96 -10.92 15.21
CA VAL A 56 8.23 -11.81 16.36
C VAL A 56 8.19 -11.09 17.71
N GLU A 57 8.19 -9.76 17.73
CA GLU A 57 8.19 -8.95 18.96
C GLU A 57 6.82 -8.28 19.25
N ILE A 58 5.82 -8.43 18.36
CA ILE A 58 4.52 -7.74 18.43
C ILE A 58 3.38 -8.76 18.55
N ALA A 59 2.25 -8.37 19.17
CA ALA A 59 1.03 -9.19 19.16
C ALA A 59 0.59 -9.51 17.72
N GLN A 60 0.40 -10.79 17.41
CA GLN A 60 0.30 -11.32 16.04
C GLN A 60 -0.78 -10.65 15.17
N GLY A 61 -1.98 -10.42 15.71
CA GLY A 61 -3.06 -9.73 14.97
C GLY A 61 -2.76 -8.27 14.63
N LEU A 62 -1.94 -7.59 15.44
CA LEU A 62 -1.46 -6.23 15.15
C LEU A 62 -0.35 -6.26 14.11
N ALA A 63 0.51 -7.28 14.15
CA ALA A 63 1.63 -7.43 13.22
C ALA A 63 1.14 -7.55 11.77
N VAL A 64 0.16 -8.41 11.48
CA VAL A 64 -0.38 -8.58 10.12
C VAL A 64 -0.92 -7.27 9.54
N ALA A 65 -1.72 -6.53 10.31
CA ALA A 65 -2.26 -5.24 9.86
C ALA A 65 -1.17 -4.19 9.63
N PHE A 66 -0.15 -4.14 10.50
CA PHE A 66 0.99 -3.22 10.35
C PHE A 66 1.87 -3.59 9.16
N ILE A 67 2.17 -4.87 8.96
CA ILE A 67 2.97 -5.35 7.82
C ILE A 67 2.23 -5.03 6.52
N ALA A 68 0.93 -5.28 6.46
CA ALA A 68 0.10 -4.94 5.30
C ALA A 68 0.13 -3.43 5.00
N LEU A 69 0.02 -2.57 6.03
CA LEU A 69 0.12 -1.12 5.86
C LEU A 69 1.51 -0.69 5.39
N ILE A 70 2.58 -1.26 5.97
CA ILE A 70 3.96 -0.97 5.60
C ILE A 70 4.23 -1.34 4.14
N ALA A 71 3.71 -2.48 3.68
CA ALA A 71 3.90 -2.96 2.31
C ALA A 71 3.35 -1.98 1.26
N VAL A 72 2.36 -1.18 1.60
CA VAL A 72 1.75 -0.18 0.69
C VAL A 72 2.14 1.27 1.03
N LEU A 73 3.06 1.50 1.97
CA LEU A 73 3.53 2.85 2.33
C LEU A 73 3.99 3.69 1.13
N PRO A 74 4.70 3.16 0.12
CA PRO A 74 5.06 3.94 -1.06
C PRO A 74 3.87 4.59 -1.76
N GLU A 75 2.74 3.87 -1.84
CA GLU A 75 1.51 4.38 -2.45
C GLU A 75 0.98 5.56 -1.63
N TYR A 76 0.90 5.41 -0.30
CA TYR A 76 0.51 6.49 0.60
C TYR A 76 1.42 7.71 0.50
N ALA A 77 2.74 7.51 0.39
CA ALA A 77 3.69 8.61 0.29
C ALA A 77 3.50 9.43 -1.01
N VAL A 78 3.28 8.75 -2.13
CA VAL A 78 3.01 9.40 -3.43
C VAL A 78 1.65 10.12 -3.39
N ASP A 79 0.61 9.46 -2.89
CA ASP A 79 -0.75 10.02 -2.85
C ASP A 79 -0.85 11.23 -1.91
N MET A 80 -0.24 11.15 -0.71
CA MET A 80 -0.12 12.27 0.22
C MET A 80 0.66 13.44 -0.39
N THR A 81 1.64 13.18 -1.24
CA THR A 81 2.38 14.24 -1.95
C THR A 81 1.45 14.97 -2.93
N PHE A 82 0.60 14.26 -3.67
CA PHE A 82 -0.39 14.89 -4.54
C PHE A 82 -1.45 15.65 -3.73
N ALA A 83 -1.96 15.09 -2.65
CA ALA A 83 -2.92 15.76 -1.77
C ALA A 83 -2.32 17.04 -1.13
N TRP A 84 -1.06 16.98 -0.70
CA TRP A 84 -0.34 18.13 -0.15
C TRP A 84 -0.11 19.23 -1.19
N LYS A 85 0.23 18.85 -2.42
CA LYS A 85 0.32 19.80 -3.54
C LYS A 85 -1.04 20.39 -3.89
N ALA A 86 -2.10 19.57 -3.88
CA ALA A 86 -3.47 20.01 -4.15
C ALA A 86 -3.96 21.09 -3.16
N ALA A 87 -3.46 21.07 -1.93
CA ALA A 87 -3.76 22.11 -0.93
C ALA A 87 -3.11 23.46 -1.25
N GLN A 88 -2.01 23.48 -2.00
CA GLN A 88 -1.30 24.71 -2.42
C GLN A 88 -1.75 25.15 -3.82
N ASP A 89 -1.99 24.19 -4.71
CA ASP A 89 -2.39 24.38 -6.09
C ASP A 89 -3.50 23.38 -6.45
N PRO A 90 -4.76 23.85 -6.59
CA PRO A 90 -5.90 22.99 -6.89
C PRO A 90 -5.77 22.17 -8.17
N GLU A 91 -4.87 22.51 -9.10
CA GLU A 91 -4.62 21.72 -10.31
C GLU A 91 -4.14 20.29 -9.98
N PHE A 92 -3.56 20.08 -8.79
CA PHE A 92 -3.12 18.75 -8.36
C PHE A 92 -4.22 17.87 -7.76
N ALA A 93 -5.41 18.40 -7.48
CA ALA A 93 -6.49 17.64 -6.85
C ALA A 93 -6.94 16.41 -7.68
N PRO A 94 -7.08 16.49 -9.02
CA PRO A 94 -7.38 15.32 -9.83
C PRO A 94 -6.29 14.24 -9.77
N TYR A 95 -5.01 14.60 -9.60
CA TYR A 95 -3.93 13.61 -9.51
C TYR A 95 -4.00 12.78 -8.23
N ALA A 96 -4.37 13.37 -7.10
CA ALA A 96 -4.59 12.62 -5.87
C ALA A 96 -5.72 11.59 -6.02
N VAL A 97 -6.87 12.01 -6.56
CA VAL A 97 -8.00 11.10 -6.77
C VAL A 97 -7.68 10.04 -7.83
N ALA A 98 -7.00 10.41 -8.92
CA ALA A 98 -6.60 9.49 -9.97
C ALA A 98 -5.57 8.47 -9.50
N ASN A 99 -4.60 8.88 -8.69
CA ASN A 99 -3.61 7.99 -8.09
C ASN A 99 -4.28 7.00 -7.12
N MET A 100 -5.03 7.50 -6.13
CA MET A 100 -5.80 6.68 -5.18
C MET A 100 -6.71 5.65 -5.87
N THR A 101 -7.49 6.07 -6.88
CA THR A 101 -8.37 5.15 -7.61
C THR A 101 -7.62 4.22 -8.56
N GLY A 102 -6.52 4.67 -9.16
CA GLY A 102 -5.63 3.90 -10.01
C GLY A 102 -4.97 2.75 -9.26
N GLY A 103 -4.41 3.02 -8.07
CA GLY A 103 -3.81 2.02 -7.18
C GLY A 103 -4.80 0.91 -6.82
N ASN A 104 -6.00 1.28 -6.37
CA ASN A 104 -7.06 0.32 -6.04
C ASN A 104 -7.47 -0.56 -7.23
N ARG A 105 -7.58 0.02 -8.43
CA ARG A 105 -7.92 -0.71 -9.66
C ARG A 105 -6.78 -1.63 -10.10
N LEU A 106 -5.54 -1.20 -9.98
CA LEU A 106 -4.37 -2.02 -10.34
C LEU A 106 -4.17 -3.18 -9.37
N LEU A 107 -4.45 -2.99 -8.07
CA LEU A 107 -4.41 -4.05 -7.08
C LEU A 107 -5.42 -5.16 -7.40
N ILE A 108 -6.69 -4.81 -7.57
CA ILE A 108 -7.76 -5.79 -7.80
C ILE A 108 -7.76 -6.32 -9.23
N GLY A 109 -7.56 -5.47 -10.23
CA GLY A 109 -7.62 -5.83 -11.64
C GLY A 109 -6.32 -6.38 -12.21
N GLY A 110 -5.18 -6.13 -11.55
CA GLY A 110 -3.86 -6.57 -11.98
C GLY A 110 -3.22 -7.56 -11.01
N ALA A 111 -2.95 -7.12 -9.78
CA ALA A 111 -2.18 -7.91 -8.82
C ALA A 111 -2.90 -9.21 -8.40
N TRP A 112 -4.20 -9.14 -8.04
CA TRP A 112 -4.97 -10.32 -7.64
C TRP A 112 -5.07 -11.39 -8.75
N PRO A 113 -5.42 -11.04 -10.01
CA PRO A 113 -5.37 -12.00 -11.11
C PRO A 113 -3.98 -12.57 -11.36
N ALA A 114 -2.92 -11.77 -11.24
CA ALA A 114 -1.54 -12.25 -11.40
C ALA A 114 -1.19 -13.28 -10.31
N ILE A 115 -1.53 -13.02 -9.05
CA ILE A 115 -1.36 -13.97 -7.94
C ILE A 115 -2.15 -15.25 -8.20
N PHE A 116 -3.41 -15.13 -8.63
CA PHE A 116 -4.24 -16.29 -8.98
C PHE A 116 -3.67 -17.08 -10.17
N LEU A 117 -3.11 -16.40 -11.17
CA LEU A 117 -2.46 -17.05 -12.31
C LEU A 117 -1.24 -17.87 -11.87
N VAL A 118 -0.42 -17.33 -10.98
CA VAL A 118 0.72 -18.05 -10.37
C VAL A 118 0.22 -19.25 -9.57
N PHE A 119 -0.82 -19.08 -8.76
CA PHE A 119 -1.46 -20.17 -8.04
C PHE A 119 -1.94 -21.27 -8.99
N TRP A 120 -2.73 -20.92 -10.00
CA TRP A 120 -3.25 -21.87 -10.99
C TRP A 120 -2.13 -22.57 -11.76
N TRP A 121 -1.06 -21.86 -12.15
CA TRP A 121 0.07 -22.47 -12.84
C TRP A 121 0.75 -23.52 -11.96
N ARG A 122 0.95 -23.21 -10.67
CA ARG A 122 1.62 -24.11 -9.71
C ARG A 122 0.75 -25.27 -9.25
N SER A 123 -0.53 -25.04 -8.93
CA SER A 123 -1.43 -26.04 -8.34
C SER A 123 -2.32 -26.74 -9.36
N ARG A 124 -2.53 -26.14 -10.54
CA ARG A 124 -3.54 -26.52 -11.54
C ARG A 124 -4.99 -26.51 -11.03
N GLN A 125 -5.22 -25.97 -9.83
CA GLN A 125 -6.56 -25.82 -9.26
C GLN A 125 -7.23 -24.58 -9.82
N LYS A 126 -8.53 -24.71 -10.13
CA LYS A 126 -9.34 -23.62 -10.70
C LYS A 126 -10.07 -22.79 -9.65
N VAL A 127 -10.02 -23.22 -8.38
CA VAL A 127 -10.71 -22.58 -7.27
C VAL A 127 -9.68 -22.38 -6.16
N LEU A 128 -9.57 -21.14 -5.69
CA LEU A 128 -8.82 -20.79 -4.50
C LEU A 128 -9.84 -20.63 -3.37
N HIS A 129 -9.80 -21.53 -2.40
CA HIS A 129 -10.65 -21.43 -1.21
C HIS A 129 -9.98 -20.48 -0.22
N LEU A 130 -10.67 -19.39 0.11
CA LEU A 130 -10.26 -18.47 1.16
C LEU A 130 -10.81 -18.94 2.50
N GLU A 131 -10.03 -18.70 3.55
CA GLU A 131 -10.42 -18.99 4.92
C GLU A 131 -11.55 -18.07 5.41
N ARG A 132 -12.29 -18.54 6.41
CA ARG A 132 -13.44 -17.80 6.94
C ARG A 132 -13.02 -16.49 7.62
N ALA A 133 -11.78 -16.37 8.07
CA ALA A 133 -11.22 -15.16 8.65
C ALA A 133 -11.31 -13.95 7.69
N HIS A 134 -11.13 -14.19 6.38
CA HIS A 134 -11.25 -13.14 5.35
C HIS A 134 -12.68 -12.56 5.22
N ALA A 135 -13.71 -13.17 5.82
CA ALA A 135 -15.06 -12.62 5.80
C ALA A 135 -15.13 -11.22 6.43
N VAL A 136 -14.29 -10.93 7.43
CA VAL A 136 -14.21 -9.60 8.07
C VAL A 136 -13.69 -8.56 7.07
N GLU A 137 -12.66 -8.91 6.30
CA GLU A 137 -12.10 -8.06 5.24
C GLU A 137 -13.12 -7.76 4.15
N ILE A 138 -13.84 -8.80 3.69
CA ILE A 138 -14.88 -8.65 2.67
C ILE A 138 -16.03 -7.76 3.18
N ALA A 139 -16.44 -7.92 4.44
CA ALA A 139 -17.48 -7.08 5.04
C ALA A 139 -17.04 -5.61 5.15
N ALA A 140 -15.81 -5.36 5.59
CA ALA A 140 -15.24 -4.02 5.67
C ALA A 140 -15.12 -3.37 4.28
N LEU A 141 -14.63 -4.11 3.29
CA LEU A 141 -14.55 -3.67 1.90
C LEU A 141 -15.94 -3.38 1.32
N ALA A 142 -16.94 -4.21 1.59
CA ALA A 142 -18.30 -4.00 1.14
C ALA A 142 -18.90 -2.71 1.75
N ALA A 143 -18.71 -2.48 3.06
CA ALA A 143 -19.16 -1.26 3.73
C ALA A 143 -18.48 -0.01 3.16
N ALA A 144 -17.15 -0.05 2.99
CA ALA A 144 -16.39 1.05 2.40
C ALA A 144 -16.81 1.31 0.94
N THR A 145 -17.09 0.25 0.17
CA THR A 145 -17.57 0.35 -1.22
C THR A 145 -18.95 0.99 -1.27
N LEU A 146 -19.89 0.55 -0.44
CA LEU A 146 -21.24 1.12 -0.38
C LEU A 146 -21.21 2.62 -0.05
N PHE A 147 -20.35 3.02 0.90
CA PHE A 147 -20.14 4.43 1.18
C PHE A 147 -19.50 5.16 -0.02
N SER A 148 -18.48 4.57 -0.63
CA SER A 148 -17.75 5.16 -1.76
C SER A 148 -18.62 5.37 -3.00
N LEU A 149 -19.69 4.59 -3.20
CA LEU A 149 -20.66 4.79 -4.28
C LEU A 149 -21.40 6.15 -4.17
N THR A 150 -21.39 6.79 -3.00
CA THR A 150 -21.94 8.14 -2.83
C THR A 150 -20.99 9.24 -3.28
N LEU A 151 -19.68 8.98 -3.37
CA LEU A 151 -18.68 10.00 -3.68
C LEU A 151 -18.77 10.54 -5.11
N PRO A 152 -18.99 9.72 -6.16
CA PRO A 152 -19.20 10.23 -7.51
C PRO A 152 -20.45 11.11 -7.69
N LEU A 153 -21.39 11.07 -6.73
CA LEU A 153 -22.57 11.91 -6.73
C LEU A 153 -22.31 13.30 -6.11
N LYS A 154 -21.10 13.53 -5.57
CA LYS A 154 -20.67 14.77 -4.94
C LYS A 154 -19.55 15.40 -5.77
N ASP A 155 -19.43 16.72 -5.72
CA ASP A 155 -18.33 17.46 -6.37
C ASP A 155 -17.06 17.52 -5.53
N SER A 156 -17.06 17.00 -4.30
CA SER A 156 -15.92 17.04 -3.38
C SER A 156 -15.93 15.89 -2.38
N ILE A 157 -14.74 15.59 -1.84
CA ILE A 157 -14.54 14.70 -0.70
C ILE A 157 -14.35 15.59 0.53
N THR A 158 -15.31 15.58 1.45
CA THR A 158 -15.30 16.43 2.64
C THR A 158 -14.51 15.81 3.79
N LEU A 159 -14.16 16.61 4.79
CA LEU A 159 -13.57 16.09 6.04
C LEU A 159 -14.45 15.05 6.73
N ILE A 160 -15.78 15.16 6.57
CA ILE A 160 -16.73 14.17 7.11
C ILE A 160 -16.57 12.84 6.34
N ASP A 161 -16.45 12.89 5.01
CA ASP A 161 -16.20 11.68 4.20
C ASP A 161 -14.88 11.02 4.58
N THR A 162 -13.82 11.80 4.78
CA THR A 162 -12.53 11.32 5.28
C THR A 162 -12.66 10.68 6.66
N ALA A 163 -13.36 11.32 7.60
CA ALA A 163 -13.56 10.80 8.95
C ALA A 163 -14.34 9.47 8.94
N ILE A 164 -15.35 9.34 8.08
CA ILE A 164 -16.12 8.11 7.92
C ILE A 164 -15.23 6.97 7.38
N LEU A 165 -14.48 7.23 6.30
CA LEU A 165 -13.57 6.24 5.72
C LEU A 165 -12.46 5.83 6.69
N ALA A 166 -11.87 6.79 7.40
CA ALA A 166 -10.88 6.53 8.43
C ALA A 166 -11.46 5.70 9.59
N ALA A 167 -12.67 6.02 10.05
CA ALA A 167 -13.34 5.26 11.10
C ALA A 167 -13.62 3.81 10.67
N LEU A 168 -14.03 3.58 9.42
CA LEU A 168 -14.20 2.23 8.88
C LEU A 168 -12.90 1.43 8.91
N PHE A 169 -11.78 2.05 8.49
CA PHE A 169 -10.48 1.39 8.51
C PHE A 169 -9.99 1.11 9.94
N ILE A 170 -10.12 2.08 10.85
CA ILE A 170 -9.74 1.91 12.27
C ILE A 170 -10.58 0.80 12.92
N LEU A 171 -11.89 0.77 12.65
CA LEU A 171 -12.78 -0.28 13.16
C LEU A 171 -12.38 -1.65 12.62
N TYR A 172 -12.06 -1.76 11.33
CA TYR A 172 -11.56 -2.98 10.72
C TYR A 172 -10.28 -3.47 11.39
N VAL A 173 -9.27 -2.61 11.55
CA VAL A 173 -8.01 -2.94 12.23
C VAL A 173 -8.27 -3.38 13.68
N TRP A 174 -9.17 -2.70 14.38
CA TRP A 174 -9.53 -3.03 15.75
C TRP A 174 -10.22 -4.40 15.88
N VAL A 175 -11.06 -4.79 14.92
CA VAL A 175 -11.68 -6.12 14.89
C VAL A 175 -10.62 -7.19 14.62
N ILE A 176 -9.74 -6.99 13.64
CA ILE A 176 -8.67 -7.96 13.32
C ILE A 176 -7.70 -8.13 14.48
N ALA A 177 -7.30 -7.04 15.14
CA ALA A 177 -6.39 -7.09 16.28
C ALA A 177 -6.93 -7.92 17.46
N ARG A 178 -8.24 -8.22 17.48
CA ARG A 178 -8.91 -9.04 18.50
C ARG A 178 -9.29 -10.43 18.02
N ALA A 179 -9.12 -10.73 16.73
CA ALA A 179 -9.38 -12.05 16.19
C ALA A 179 -8.34 -13.05 16.74
N PRO A 180 -8.73 -14.29 17.06
CA PRO A 180 -7.79 -15.31 17.49
C PRO A 180 -6.75 -15.54 16.39
N SER A 181 -5.47 -15.57 16.79
CA SER A 181 -4.34 -15.70 15.89
C SER A 181 -4.26 -17.09 15.28
N GLU A 182 -4.09 -17.18 13.96
CA GLU A 182 -3.69 -18.40 13.25
C GLU A 182 -2.17 -18.56 13.35
N GLU A 183 -1.67 -19.75 13.71
CA GLU A 183 -0.23 -20.02 13.75
C GLU A 183 0.37 -19.93 12.32
N PRO A 184 1.59 -19.39 12.15
CA PRO A 184 2.24 -19.21 10.85
C PRO A 184 2.65 -20.53 10.17
#